data_AF-A0A956EM76-F1
#
_entry.id   AF-A0A956EM76-F1
#
_cell.length_a   1.000
_cell.length_b   1.000
_cell.length_c   1.000
_cell.angle_alpha   90.00
_cell.angle_beta   90.00
_cell.angle_gamma   90.00
#
_symmetry.space_group_name_H-M   'P 1'
#
loop_
_entity.id
_entity.type
_entity.pdbx_description
1 polymer ?
#
loop_
_entity_poly.entity_id
_entity_poly.type
_entity_poly.pdbx_seq_one_letter_code
_entity_poly.pdbx_strand_id
1 'polypeptide(L)'
;MESESVGQFLRKAREARNISLEEISRATRVPVLSVERIEADQFDELPGEVFVRGFLKSYARALDLEPDEVLARYTASRKVAWVTPLPLTSPGGSGRSRRFGVAIAFVLLLILFTLALSIVLKPREHDVPQELSRLSCPAAAAPMGQLRSLPDENSAILPLFPG
;
A
#
# COMPACT_ATOMS: atom_id res chain seq x y z
N MET A 1 20.35 38.26 -26.53
CA MET A 1 20.21 38.52 -25.09
C MET A 1 19.72 37.22 -24.48
N GLU A 2 20.56 36.52 -23.73
CA GLU A 2 20.09 35.36 -22.96
C GLU A 2 19.03 35.84 -21.97
N SER A 3 17.85 35.22 -21.99
CA SER A 3 16.80 35.49 -21.01
C SER A 3 17.27 34.98 -19.65
N GLU A 4 17.36 35.88 -18.67
CA GLU A 4 17.67 35.52 -17.28
C GLU A 4 16.73 34.42 -16.76
N SER A 5 17.30 33.39 -16.13
CA SER A 5 16.51 32.30 -15.55
C SER A 5 15.77 32.77 -14.29
N VAL A 6 14.73 32.03 -13.90
CA VAL A 6 13.98 32.35 -12.68
C VAL A 6 14.84 32.23 -11.42
N GLY A 7 15.75 31.24 -11.35
CA GLY A 7 16.68 31.09 -10.24
C GLY A 7 17.65 32.26 -10.11
N GLN A 8 18.24 32.69 -11.24
CA GLN A 8 19.13 33.86 -11.28
C GLN A 8 18.39 35.15 -10.90
N PHE A 9 17.16 35.34 -11.39
CA PHE A 9 16.33 36.49 -11.05
C PHE A 9 16.08 36.58 -9.54
N LEU A 10 15.65 35.47 -8.92
CA LEU A 10 15.39 35.41 -7.49
C LEU A 10 16.67 35.64 -6.66
N ARG A 11 17.78 35.02 -7.08
CA ARG A 11 19.09 35.21 -6.43
C ARG A 11 19.53 36.67 -6.45
N LYS A 12 19.47 37.34 -7.61
CA LYS A 12 19.81 38.76 -7.72
C LYS A 12 18.90 39.63 -6.87
N ALA A 13 17.59 39.35 -6.87
CA ALA A 13 16.64 40.10 -6.04
C ALA A 13 16.90 39.91 -4.54
N ARG A 14 17.32 38.72 -4.11
CA ARG A 14 17.74 38.45 -2.73
C ARG A 14 19.03 39.20 -2.38
N GLU A 15 20.06 39.06 -3.20
CA GLU A 15 21.38 39.66 -3.00
C GLU A 15 21.30 41.20 -3.01
N ALA A 16 20.49 41.79 -3.89
CA ALA A 16 20.24 43.23 -3.93
C ALA A 16 19.63 43.79 -2.63
N ARG A 17 18.95 42.94 -1.85
CA ARG A 17 18.38 43.29 -0.54
C ARG A 17 19.26 42.85 0.63
N ASN A 18 20.44 42.28 0.37
CA ASN A 18 21.35 41.73 1.37
C ASN A 18 20.70 40.67 2.29
N ILE A 19 19.73 39.92 1.78
CA ILE A 19 19.05 38.87 2.54
C ILE A 19 19.84 37.56 2.40
N SER A 20 20.07 36.83 3.49
CA SER A 20 20.76 35.54 3.43
C SER A 20 19.84 34.39 3.00
N LEU A 21 20.42 33.25 2.59
CA LEU A 21 19.63 32.06 2.28
C LEU A 21 18.87 31.53 3.51
N GLU A 22 19.48 31.61 4.69
CA GLU A 22 18.91 31.23 5.98
C GLU A 22 17.72 32.13 6.35
N GLU A 23 17.81 33.43 6.05
CA GLU A 23 16.72 34.37 6.28
C GLU A 23 15.52 34.10 5.39
N ILE A 24 15.75 33.83 4.10
CA ILE A 24 14.68 33.39 3.18
C ILE A 24 14.09 32.07 3.65
N SER A 25 14.92 31.11 4.03
CA SER A 25 14.47 29.82 4.53
C SER A 25 13.56 29.98 5.76
N ARG A 26 13.94 30.84 6.70
CA ARG A 26 13.15 31.15 7.89
C ARG A 26 11.83 31.85 7.55
N ALA A 27 11.85 32.84 6.64
CA ALA A 27 10.67 33.60 6.24
C ALA A 27 9.64 32.74 5.47
N THR A 28 10.12 31.84 4.62
CA THR A 28 9.29 31.02 3.73
C THR A 28 8.95 29.64 4.30
N ARG A 29 9.67 29.21 5.35
CA ARG A 29 9.69 27.83 5.85
C ARG A 29 10.11 26.79 4.80
N VAL A 30 10.81 27.22 3.75
CA VAL A 30 11.40 26.35 2.75
C VAL A 30 12.81 25.96 3.23
N PRO A 31 13.21 24.68 3.23
CA PRO A 31 14.55 24.29 3.66
C PRO A 31 15.64 25.03 2.87
N VAL A 32 16.73 25.45 3.52
CA VAL A 32 17.85 26.18 2.89
C VAL A 32 18.31 25.48 1.62
N LEU A 33 18.51 24.16 1.67
CA LEU A 33 18.89 23.36 0.50
C LEU A 33 17.90 23.52 -0.66
N SER A 34 16.59 23.61 -0.41
CA SER A 34 15.60 23.84 -1.48
C SER A 34 15.69 25.25 -2.05
N VAL A 35 15.99 26.26 -1.24
CA VAL A 35 16.24 27.64 -1.70
C VAL A 35 17.48 27.68 -2.61
N GLU A 36 18.56 27.01 -2.23
CA GLU A 36 19.77 26.85 -3.07
C GLU A 36 19.44 26.19 -4.41
N ARG A 37 18.67 25.10 -4.39
CA ARG A 37 18.24 24.43 -5.64
C ARG A 37 17.38 25.32 -6.52
N ILE A 38 16.52 26.15 -5.93
CA ILE A 38 15.71 27.12 -6.68
C ILE A 38 16.61 28.16 -7.35
N GLU A 39 17.58 28.74 -6.63
CA GLU A 39 18.51 29.72 -7.18
C GLU A 39 19.46 29.14 -8.25
N ALA A 40 19.73 27.84 -8.17
CA ALA A 40 20.52 27.08 -9.13
C ALA A 40 19.71 26.48 -10.30
N ASP A 41 18.41 26.77 -10.39
CA ASP A 41 17.46 26.18 -11.36
C ASP A 41 17.41 24.63 -11.36
N GLN A 42 17.81 24.00 -10.25
CA GLN A 42 17.83 22.55 -10.05
C GLN A 42 16.47 22.03 -9.56
N PHE A 43 15.41 22.33 -10.31
CA PHE A 43 14.03 22.03 -9.91
C PHE A 43 13.72 20.52 -9.85
N ASP A 44 14.46 19.69 -10.59
CA ASP A 44 14.27 18.23 -10.63
C ASP A 44 14.71 17.52 -9.33
N GLU A 45 15.47 18.21 -8.48
CA GLU A 45 15.90 17.69 -7.17
C GLU A 45 14.89 17.97 -6.05
N LEU A 46 13.89 18.81 -6.32
CA LEU A 46 12.84 19.18 -5.39
C LEU A 46 11.74 18.10 -5.29
N PRO A 47 10.92 18.09 -4.22
CA PRO A 47 9.95 17.02 -3.96
C PRO A 47 8.85 16.82 -5.02
N GLY A 48 8.62 17.79 -5.91
CA GLY A 48 7.67 17.72 -7.01
C GLY A 48 7.19 19.10 -7.47
N GLU A 49 6.64 19.20 -8.68
CA GLU A 49 6.29 20.47 -9.33
C GLU A 49 5.31 21.34 -8.54
N VAL A 50 4.34 20.72 -7.85
CA VAL A 50 3.39 21.44 -6.99
C VAL A 50 4.12 22.17 -5.86
N PHE A 51 5.11 21.53 -5.25
CA PHE A 51 5.94 22.13 -4.21
C PHE A 51 6.81 23.25 -4.78
N VAL A 52 7.41 23.05 -5.96
CA VAL A 52 8.23 24.08 -6.61
C VAL A 52 7.43 25.37 -6.80
N ARG A 53 6.21 25.28 -7.34
CA ARG A 53 5.34 26.45 -7.54
C ARG A 53 4.95 27.11 -6.21
N GLY A 54 4.74 26.32 -5.16
CA GLY A 54 4.51 26.82 -3.81
C GLY A 54 5.72 27.57 -3.25
N PHE A 55 6.92 27.01 -3.40
CA PHE A 55 8.17 27.63 -2.95
C PHE A 55 8.47 28.93 -3.69
N LEU A 56 8.31 28.94 -5.01
CA LEU A 56 8.48 30.14 -5.83
C LEU A 56 7.52 31.25 -5.41
N LYS A 57 6.23 30.93 -5.17
CA LYS A 57 5.26 31.91 -4.65
C LYS A 57 5.67 32.46 -3.28
N SER A 58 6.08 31.58 -2.36
CA SER A 58 6.49 32.01 -1.02
C SER A 58 7.75 32.86 -1.06
N TYR A 59 8.72 32.50 -1.91
CA TYR A 59 9.96 33.23 -2.08
C TYR A 59 9.68 34.62 -2.69
N ALA A 60 8.88 34.68 -3.76
CA ALA A 60 8.46 35.95 -4.36
C ALA A 60 7.86 36.90 -3.30
N ARG A 61 6.93 36.41 -2.48
CA ARG A 61 6.32 37.17 -1.38
C ARG A 61 7.31 37.62 -0.31
N ALA A 62 8.25 36.75 0.08
CA ALA A 62 9.29 37.10 1.06
C ALA A 62 10.25 38.18 0.54
N LEU A 63 10.32 38.34 -0.79
CA LEU A 63 11.07 39.35 -1.49
C LEU A 63 10.17 40.48 -2.02
N ASP A 64 8.92 40.64 -1.59
CA ASP A 64 8.02 41.69 -2.12
C ASP A 64 8.00 41.77 -3.67
N LEU A 65 8.12 40.62 -4.33
CA LEU A 65 8.03 40.48 -5.79
C LEU A 65 6.64 39.97 -6.15
N GLU A 66 6.21 40.27 -7.38
CA GLU A 66 4.93 39.78 -7.88
C GLU A 66 5.00 38.26 -8.13
N PRO A 67 4.20 37.43 -7.41
CA PRO A 67 4.32 35.98 -7.51
C PRO A 67 4.02 35.44 -8.90
N ASP A 68 3.08 36.07 -9.62
CA ASP A 68 2.67 35.63 -10.95
C ASP A 68 3.77 35.89 -11.99
N GLU A 69 4.58 36.93 -11.82
CA GLU A 69 5.75 37.18 -12.68
C GLU A 69 6.80 36.08 -12.50
N VAL A 70 7.12 35.72 -11.25
CA VAL A 70 8.08 34.65 -10.94
C VAL A 70 7.61 33.32 -11.52
N LEU A 71 6.32 33.00 -11.41
CA LEU A 71 5.76 31.78 -11.98
C LEU A 71 5.71 31.79 -13.50
N ALA A 72 5.47 32.95 -14.12
CA ALA A 72 5.52 33.10 -15.56
C ALA A 72 6.94 32.82 -16.09
N ARG A 73 7.97 33.38 -15.43
CA ARG A 73 9.38 33.10 -15.73
C ARG A 73 9.69 31.61 -15.60
N TYR A 74 9.30 30.97 -14.49
CA TYR A 74 9.46 29.53 -14.29
C TYR A 74 8.80 28.69 -15.39
N THR A 75 7.57 29.05 -15.77
CA THR A 75 6.80 28.34 -16.80
C THR A 75 7.45 28.50 -18.18
N ALA A 76 7.97 29.68 -18.49
CA ALA A 76 8.69 29.94 -19.74
C ALA A 76 9.98 29.11 -19.81
N SER A 77 10.79 29.10 -18.73
CA SER A 77 12.02 28.29 -18.65
C SER A 77 11.73 26.80 -18.82
N ARG A 78 10.61 26.30 -18.25
CA ARG A 78 10.20 24.90 -18.40
C ARG A 78 9.76 24.58 -19.82
N LYS A 79 8.91 25.41 -20.45
CA LYS A 79 8.39 25.15 -21.82
C LYS A 79 9.49 24.98 -22.86
N VAL A 80 10.59 25.75 -22.75
CA VAL A 80 11.74 25.63 -23.66
C VAL A 80 12.41 24.25 -23.54
N ALA A 81 12.44 23.66 -22.34
CA ALA A 81 13.02 22.33 -22.13
C ALA A 81 12.22 21.19 -22.78
N TRP A 82 10.92 21.38 -23.08
CA TRP A 82 10.07 20.33 -23.67
C TRP A 82 10.05 20.33 -25.21
N VAL A 83 10.60 21.35 -25.87
CA VAL A 83 10.53 21.50 -27.36
C VAL A 83 11.84 21.12 -28.05
N THR A 84 12.89 20.73 -27.33
CA THR A 84 14.12 20.21 -27.93
C THR A 84 13.93 18.76 -28.40
N PRO A 85 14.15 18.41 -29.68
CA PRO A 85 14.18 17.01 -30.11
C PRO A 85 15.34 16.28 -29.41
N LEU A 86 15.02 15.26 -28.63
CA LEU A 86 15.95 14.49 -27.81
C LEU A 86 17.12 13.90 -28.62
N PRO A 87 18.38 14.07 -28.20
CA PRO A 87 19.32 12.96 -28.21
C PRO A 87 18.96 12.02 -27.06
N LEU A 88 18.52 10.81 -27.39
CA LEU A 88 18.27 9.71 -26.45
C LEU A 88 19.57 9.33 -25.74
N THR A 89 19.90 10.02 -24.65
CA THR A 89 20.80 9.52 -23.61
C THR A 89 20.28 10.11 -22.31
N SER A 90 19.47 9.32 -21.61
CA SER A 90 19.02 9.64 -20.26
C SER A 90 19.82 8.79 -19.28
N PRO A 91 20.81 9.38 -18.58
CA PRO A 91 21.27 8.85 -17.32
C PRO A 91 20.98 9.89 -16.23
N GLY A 92 20.00 9.62 -15.39
CA GLY A 92 19.88 10.29 -14.08
C GLY A 92 18.55 10.98 -13.80
N GLY A 93 17.47 10.22 -13.68
CA GLY A 93 16.20 10.71 -13.17
C GLY A 93 15.62 9.79 -12.09
N SER A 94 15.39 10.34 -10.90
CA SER A 94 14.52 9.84 -9.81
C SER A 94 15.07 8.79 -8.82
N GLY A 95 15.94 9.23 -7.90
CA GLY A 95 16.30 8.48 -6.69
C GLY A 95 15.24 8.49 -5.56
N ARG A 96 14.02 8.99 -5.81
CA ARG A 96 12.99 9.21 -4.74
C ARG A 96 11.72 8.35 -4.87
N SER A 97 11.54 7.61 -5.97
CA SER A 97 10.42 6.66 -6.18
C SER A 97 10.72 5.24 -5.70
N ARG A 98 11.99 4.84 -5.56
CA ARG A 98 12.36 3.46 -5.14
C ARG A 98 11.91 3.11 -3.73
N ARG A 99 11.84 4.08 -2.81
CA ARG A 99 11.54 3.81 -1.39
C ARG A 99 10.08 3.36 -1.19
N PHE A 100 9.15 3.89 -1.98
CA PHE A 100 7.74 3.45 -1.97
C PHE A 100 7.55 2.11 -2.68
N GLY A 101 8.31 1.83 -3.75
CA GLY A 101 8.26 0.54 -4.45
C GLY A 101 8.78 -0.64 -3.62
N VAL A 102 9.85 -0.44 -2.83
CA VAL A 102 10.38 -1.47 -1.93
C VAL A 102 9.40 -1.80 -0.80
N ALA A 103 8.70 -0.80 -0.26
CA ALA A 103 7.69 -1.04 0.77
C ALA A 103 6.53 -1.90 0.24
N ILE A 104 6.04 -1.64 -0.97
CA ILE A 104 4.99 -2.44 -1.61
C ILE A 104 5.48 -3.86 -1.90
N ALA A 105 6.72 -4.02 -2.38
CA ALA A 105 7.31 -5.33 -2.61
C ALA A 105 7.45 -6.14 -1.30
N PHE A 106 7.84 -5.50 -0.20
CA PHE A 106 7.89 -6.15 1.12
C PHE A 106 6.50 -6.56 1.61
N VAL A 107 5.48 -5.72 1.44
CA VAL A 107 4.10 -6.07 1.83
C VAL A 107 3.59 -7.26 1.01
N LEU A 108 3.80 -7.26 -0.31
CA LEU A 108 3.42 -8.39 -1.16
C LEU A 108 4.21 -9.67 -0.82
N LEU A 109 5.50 -9.54 -0.53
CA LEU A 109 6.35 -10.66 -0.10
C LEU A 109 5.84 -11.25 1.22
N LEU A 110 5.49 -10.41 2.19
CA LEU A 110 4.93 -10.86 3.48
C LEU A 110 3.59 -11.56 3.29
N ILE A 111 2.71 -11.03 2.42
CA ILE A 111 1.41 -11.66 2.10
C ILE A 111 1.61 -13.03 1.42
N LEU A 112 2.54 -13.13 0.46
CA LEU A 112 2.84 -14.41 -0.20
C LEU A 112 3.49 -15.40 0.75
N PHE A 113 4.38 -14.94 1.63
CA PHE A 113 5.03 -15.77 2.63
C PHE A 113 4.03 -16.32 3.64
N THR A 114 3.10 -15.49 4.15
CA THR A 114 2.04 -15.96 5.06
C THR A 114 1.10 -16.94 4.36
N LEU A 115 0.75 -16.72 3.09
CA LEU A 115 -0.09 -17.63 2.32
C LEU A 115 0.61 -18.97 2.04
N ALA A 116 1.88 -18.94 1.66
CA ALA A 116 2.69 -20.14 1.45
C ALA A 116 2.88 -20.93 2.75
N LEU A 117 3.16 -20.23 3.85
CA LEU A 117 3.26 -20.84 5.18
C LEU A 117 1.90 -21.42 5.60
N SER A 118 0.78 -20.77 5.29
CA SER A 118 -0.56 -21.33 5.55
C SER A 118 -0.80 -22.61 4.75
N ILE A 119 -0.39 -22.70 3.48
CA ILE A 119 -0.55 -23.93 2.67
C ILE A 119 0.33 -25.07 3.21
N VAL A 120 1.55 -24.76 3.65
CA VAL A 120 2.52 -25.77 4.13
C VAL A 120 2.23 -26.20 5.57
N LEU A 121 1.84 -25.26 6.44
CA LEU A 121 1.56 -25.52 7.86
C LEU A 121 0.12 -25.87 8.13
N LYS A 122 -0.82 -25.75 7.18
CA LYS A 122 -2.16 -26.32 7.35
C LYS A 122 -1.96 -27.83 7.49
N PRO A 123 -2.07 -28.39 8.71
CA PRO A 123 -1.98 -29.82 8.88
C PRO A 123 -3.06 -30.38 7.97
N ARG A 124 -2.72 -31.42 7.20
CA ARG A 124 -3.75 -32.26 6.61
C ARG A 124 -4.55 -32.79 7.80
N GLU A 125 -5.64 -32.09 8.14
CA GLU A 125 -6.69 -32.68 8.93
C GLU A 125 -7.05 -33.94 8.17
N HIS A 126 -6.68 -35.07 8.75
CA HIS A 126 -7.15 -36.35 8.30
C HIS A 126 -8.67 -36.19 8.25
N ASP A 127 -9.23 -36.29 7.05
CA ASP A 127 -10.64 -36.61 6.89
C ASP A 127 -10.84 -37.89 7.69
N VAL A 128 -11.25 -37.79 8.95
CA VAL A 128 -11.71 -38.95 9.71
C VAL A 128 -13.06 -39.26 9.09
N PRO A 129 -13.21 -40.35 8.32
CA PRO A 129 -14.45 -40.60 7.62
C PRO A 129 -15.54 -40.87 8.67
N GLN A 130 -16.60 -40.06 8.67
CA GLN A 130 -17.82 -40.29 9.47
C GLN A 130 -18.46 -41.67 9.22
N GLU A 131 -18.01 -42.39 8.17
CA GLU A 131 -18.38 -43.77 7.86
C GLU A 131 -18.00 -44.78 8.96
N LEU A 132 -16.94 -44.56 9.75
CA LEU A 132 -16.57 -45.48 10.84
C LEU A 132 -17.49 -45.39 12.07
N SER A 133 -18.20 -44.28 12.26
CA SER A 133 -19.23 -44.17 13.32
C SER A 133 -20.52 -44.89 12.94
N ARG A 134 -20.77 -45.15 11.65
CA ARG A 134 -21.95 -45.90 11.19
C ARG A 134 -21.75 -47.42 11.22
N LEU A 135 -20.50 -47.89 11.24
CA LEU A 135 -20.19 -49.32 11.42
C LEU A 135 -20.15 -49.75 12.89
N SER A 136 -20.32 -48.82 13.83
CA SER A 136 -20.43 -49.11 15.27
C SER A 136 -21.79 -48.69 15.82
N CYS A 137 -22.86 -49.16 15.18
CA CYS A 137 -24.10 -49.51 15.88
C CYS A 137 -24.83 -50.62 15.12
N PRO A 138 -25.44 -51.58 15.83
CA PRO A 138 -25.85 -52.85 15.27
C PRO A 138 -27.11 -52.66 14.41
N ALA A 139 -26.96 -52.70 13.09
CA ALA A 139 -28.08 -52.91 12.20
C ALA A 139 -28.54 -54.38 12.30
N ALA A 140 -29.55 -54.58 13.13
CA ALA A 140 -30.74 -55.40 12.87
C ALA A 140 -30.58 -56.70 12.04
N ALA A 141 -30.88 -57.83 12.68
CA ALA A 141 -31.53 -58.99 12.06
C ALA A 141 -32.32 -59.73 13.17
N ALA A 142 -33.62 -59.99 13.13
CA ALA A 142 -34.68 -59.80 12.14
C ALA A 142 -36.04 -59.98 12.87
N PRO A 143 -37.17 -59.52 12.30
CA PRO A 143 -38.49 -59.88 12.78
C PRO A 143 -38.88 -61.25 12.22
N MET A 144 -38.96 -62.27 13.08
CA MET A 144 -39.72 -63.50 12.78
C MET A 144 -40.99 -63.43 13.62
N GLY A 145 -42.15 -63.15 13.04
CA GLY A 145 -42.77 -64.04 12.07
C GLY A 145 -43.55 -65.06 12.87
N GLN A 146 -44.84 -64.77 13.09
CA GLN A 146 -45.81 -65.67 13.70
C GLN A 146 -45.69 -67.07 13.10
N LEU A 147 -45.28 -68.06 13.89
CA LEU A 147 -45.71 -69.45 13.67
C LEU A 147 -46.52 -69.91 14.88
N ARG A 148 -47.82 -69.80 14.67
CA ARG A 148 -48.93 -70.33 15.44
C ARG A 148 -48.65 -71.77 15.85
N SER A 149 -48.34 -72.02 17.12
CA SER A 149 -48.40 -73.34 17.73
C SER A 149 -49.77 -73.52 18.40
N LEU A 150 -50.51 -74.50 17.93
CA LEU A 150 -51.69 -75.11 18.57
C LEU A 150 -51.68 -76.58 18.17
N PRO A 151 -52.25 -77.49 18.98
CA PRO A 151 -52.15 -77.66 20.43
C PRO A 151 -51.55 -79.05 20.75
N ASP A 152 -51.22 -79.36 22.00
CA ASP A 152 -52.02 -80.31 22.81
C ASP A 152 -51.33 -80.71 24.12
N GLU A 153 -52.20 -80.98 25.07
CA GLU A 153 -52.13 -81.98 26.14
C GLU A 153 -51.04 -81.91 27.22
N ASN A 154 -51.58 -81.89 28.44
CA ASN A 154 -51.04 -82.56 29.61
C ASN A 154 -49.84 -81.84 30.24
N SER A 155 -50.06 -81.03 31.27
CA SER A 155 -49.93 -81.44 32.68
C SER A 155 -49.43 -80.17 33.37
N ALA A 156 -49.74 -79.78 34.59
CA ALA A 156 -50.45 -80.30 35.72
C ALA A 156 -50.75 -79.01 36.54
N ILE A 157 -51.94 -78.89 37.13
CA ILE A 157 -52.11 -78.90 38.61
C ILE A 157 -51.30 -77.81 39.30
N LEU A 158 -51.80 -76.89 40.13
CA LEU A 158 -53.09 -76.44 40.64
C LEU A 158 -52.73 -75.14 41.44
N PRO A 159 -53.69 -74.38 41.98
CA PRO A 159 -53.52 -73.00 42.45
C PRO A 159 -52.92 -72.98 43.87
N LEU A 160 -52.75 -71.85 44.55
CA LEU A 160 -53.76 -71.44 45.53
C LEU A 160 -53.42 -70.10 46.21
N PHE A 161 -54.36 -69.17 46.07
CA PHE A 161 -54.79 -68.05 46.92
C PHE A 161 -53.84 -66.93 47.44
N PRO A 162 -54.33 -65.66 47.37
CA PRO A 162 -53.76 -64.51 48.06
C PRO A 162 -54.46 -64.25 49.42
N GLY A 163 -53.76 -63.51 50.28
CA GLY A 163 -54.28 -62.83 51.46
C GLY A 163 -53.39 -61.64 51.78
#